data_AF-A0AAD5GCT2-F1
#
_entry.id   AF-A0AAD5GCT2-F1
#
_cell.length_a   1.000
_cell.length_b   1.000
_cell.length_c   1.000
_cell.angle_alpha   90.00
_cell.angle_beta   90.00
_cell.angle_gamma   90.00
#
_symmetry.space_group_name_H-M   'P 1'
#
loop_
_entity.id
_entity.type
_entity.pdbx_description
1 polymer ?
#
loop_
_entity_poly.entity_id
_entity_poly.type
_entity_poly.pdbx_seq_one_letter_code
_entity_poly.pdbx_strand_id
1 'polypeptide(L)'
;VWSPLGLNLRMAISLSNQIRVPSSQPNNKLNACDIPADLLKIGVFEWVSTRPKDLTVKFYYRTKKLVWELLCGAMKKKIVIRWSQISAINVFLDENKTSRLEIE
;
A
#
# COMPACT_ATOMS: atom_id res chain seq x y z
N VAL A 1 -23.46 -4.81 -12.16
CA VAL A 1 -23.53 -6.29 -12.17
C VAL A 1 -22.28 -6.83 -12.86
N TRP A 2 -21.23 -7.14 -12.09
CA TRP A 2 -20.04 -7.98 -12.34
C TRP A 2 -19.33 -7.97 -10.95
N SER A 3 -19.25 -9.02 -10.12
CA SER A 3 -18.86 -10.41 -10.38
C SER A 3 -19.59 -11.42 -9.45
N PRO A 4 -19.83 -12.68 -9.91
CA PRO A 4 -20.57 -13.73 -9.17
C PRO A 4 -19.72 -14.55 -8.19
N LEU A 5 -18.52 -14.08 -7.86
CA LEU A 5 -17.69 -14.61 -6.77
C LEU A 5 -17.39 -13.42 -5.88
N GLY A 6 -17.96 -13.38 -4.69
CA GLY A 6 -17.80 -12.31 -3.70
C GLY A 6 -16.38 -12.20 -3.13
N LEU A 7 -15.37 -12.09 -3.99
CA LEU A 7 -14.00 -11.77 -3.65
C LEU A 7 -13.92 -10.27 -3.38
N ASN A 8 -14.37 -9.86 -2.18
CA ASN A 8 -13.89 -8.61 -1.61
C ASN A 8 -12.37 -8.76 -1.43
N LEU A 9 -11.61 -8.20 -2.35
CA LEU A 9 -10.16 -8.17 -2.28
C LEU A 9 -9.77 -7.16 -1.19
N ARG A 10 -9.90 -7.58 0.07
CA ARG A 10 -9.33 -6.87 1.20
C ARG A 10 -7.84 -7.06 1.15
N MET A 11 -7.15 -5.96 0.94
CA MET A 11 -5.71 -5.98 0.88
C MET A 11 -5.14 -5.10 1.97
N ALA A 12 -4.27 -5.65 2.80
CA ALA A 12 -3.74 -4.97 3.98
C ALA A 12 -2.23 -4.89 3.96
N ILE A 13 -1.68 -3.78 4.47
CA ILE A 13 -0.25 -3.63 4.74
C ILE A 13 0.01 -3.23 6.17
N SER A 14 1.16 -3.62 6.70
CA SER A 14 1.66 -3.18 8.00
C SER A 14 2.76 -2.13 7.79
N LEU A 15 2.60 -0.96 8.40
CA LEU A 15 3.48 0.20 8.33
C LEU A 15 4.39 0.24 9.55
N SER A 16 5.69 0.38 9.32
CA SER A 16 6.66 0.61 10.39
C SER A 16 6.45 1.98 11.07
N ASN A 17 6.76 2.08 12.37
CA ASN A 17 6.61 3.30 13.20
C ASN A 17 7.50 4.49 12.80
N GLN A 18 8.04 4.50 11.58
CA GLN A 18 8.89 5.57 11.03
C GLN A 18 8.13 6.33 9.93
N ILE A 19 6.86 6.67 10.13
CA ILE A 19 6.15 7.59 9.24
C ILE A 19 6.72 8.99 9.46
N ARG A 20 7.82 9.31 8.75
CA ARG A 20 8.24 10.72 8.61
C ARG A 20 7.20 11.39 7.74
N VAL A 21 6.27 12.12 8.37
CA VAL A 21 5.43 13.09 7.66
C VAL A 21 6.40 14.06 6.97
N PRO A 22 6.41 14.14 5.62
CA PRO A 22 7.27 15.10 4.94
C PRO A 22 6.87 16.49 5.44
N SER A 23 7.83 17.26 5.96
CA SER A 23 7.63 18.67 6.28
C SER A 23 7.07 19.35 5.04
N SER A 24 5.79 19.70 5.07
CA SER A 24 5.07 20.20 3.91
C SER A 24 5.62 21.57 3.54
N GLN A 25 6.47 21.63 2.50
CA GLN A 25 6.64 22.86 1.74
C GLN A 25 5.36 23.10 0.94
N PRO A 26 4.69 24.26 1.07
CA PRO A 26 3.31 24.47 0.62
C PRO A 26 3.11 24.51 -0.91
N ASN A 27 4.11 24.19 -1.72
CA ASN A 27 4.05 24.39 -3.18
C ASN A 27 4.45 23.17 -4.04
N ASN A 28 4.75 22.02 -3.43
CA ASN A 28 5.07 20.82 -4.21
C ASN A 28 3.81 19.98 -4.44
N LYS A 29 3.25 20.11 -5.65
CA LYS A 29 2.24 19.22 -6.23
C LYS A 29 2.65 17.77 -5.96
N LEU A 30 2.01 17.10 -4.99
CA LEU A 30 2.37 15.74 -4.57
C LEU A 30 2.13 14.77 -5.74
N ASN A 31 3.20 14.43 -6.47
CA ASN A 31 3.11 13.56 -7.64
C ASN A 31 2.92 12.10 -7.23
N ALA A 32 3.55 11.68 -6.13
CA ALA A 32 3.37 10.39 -5.51
C ALA A 32 3.71 10.42 -4.00
N CYS A 33 3.13 9.52 -3.23
CA CYS A 33 3.57 9.20 -1.86
C CYS A 33 4.10 7.77 -1.83
N ASP A 34 5.33 7.60 -1.36
CA ASP A 34 6.02 6.31 -1.25
C ASP A 34 6.11 5.92 0.23
N ILE A 35 5.53 4.77 0.58
CA ILE A 35 5.37 4.30 1.95
C ILE A 35 5.96 2.90 2.06
N PRO A 36 7.01 2.67 2.88
CA PRO A 36 7.53 1.33 3.11
C PRO A 36 6.53 0.51 3.93
N ALA A 37 6.49 -0.80 3.70
CA ALA A 37 5.66 -1.71 4.46
C ALA A 37 6.38 -3.03 4.74
N ASP A 38 5.95 -3.71 5.80
CA ASP A 38 6.59 -4.92 6.32
C ASP A 38 5.82 -6.19 5.93
N LEU A 39 4.52 -6.08 5.67
CA LEU A 39 3.63 -7.17 5.31
C LEU A 39 2.68 -6.71 4.22
N LEU A 40 2.40 -7.58 3.25
CA LEU A 40 1.29 -7.48 2.33
C LEU A 40 0.38 -8.70 2.48
N LYS A 41 -0.92 -8.47 2.65
CA LYS A 41 -1.95 -9.53 2.70
C LYS A 41 -3.02 -9.30 1.65
N ILE A 42 -3.38 -10.34 0.90
CA ILE A 42 -4.47 -10.36 -0.11
C ILE A 42 -5.26 -11.67 0.08
N GLY A 43 -6.40 -11.60 0.76
CA GLY A 43 -7.12 -12.82 1.15
C GLY A 43 -6.24 -13.76 1.99
N VAL A 44 -5.97 -14.97 1.49
CA VAL A 44 -5.08 -15.96 2.12
C VAL A 44 -3.60 -15.82 1.71
N PHE A 45 -3.32 -15.00 0.69
CA PHE A 45 -1.96 -14.73 0.28
C PHE A 45 -1.32 -13.72 1.23
N GLU A 46 -0.14 -14.05 1.75
CA GLU A 46 0.67 -13.16 2.58
C GLU A 46 2.10 -13.10 2.06
N TRP A 47 2.70 -11.93 2.14
CA TRP A 47 4.08 -11.69 1.77
C TRP A 47 4.73 -10.78 2.82
N VAL A 48 5.87 -11.21 3.36
CA VAL A 48 6.59 -10.52 4.44
C VAL A 48 7.90 -9.96 3.90
N SER A 49 8.18 -8.70 4.20
CA SER A 49 9.42 -8.01 3.85
C SER A 49 10.56 -8.53 4.70
N THR A 50 11.58 -9.12 4.07
CA THR A 50 12.76 -9.63 4.79
C THR A 50 13.82 -8.54 5.00
N ARG A 51 13.86 -7.52 4.14
CA ARG A 51 14.74 -6.36 4.28
C ARG A 51 13.93 -5.06 4.22
N PRO A 52 14.46 -3.96 4.77
CA PRO A 52 13.83 -2.65 4.63
C PRO A 52 13.65 -2.30 3.16
N LYS A 53 12.45 -1.81 2.80
CA LYS A 53 12.04 -1.42 1.44
C LYS A 53 11.81 -2.57 0.44
N ASP A 54 11.84 -3.84 0.86
CA ASP A 54 11.49 -4.92 -0.06
C ASP A 54 9.99 -4.85 -0.44
N LEU A 55 9.14 -4.25 0.40
CA LEU A 55 7.78 -3.85 0.04
C LEU A 55 7.59 -2.35 0.19
N THR A 56 7.11 -1.73 -0.89
CA THR A 56 6.78 -0.30 -0.92
C THR A 56 5.43 -0.10 -1.57
N VAL A 57 4.63 0.78 -0.98
CA VAL A 57 3.34 1.22 -1.49
C VAL A 57 3.47 2.62 -2.03
N LYS A 58 2.94 2.83 -3.24
CA LYS A 58 3.01 4.10 -3.94
C LYS A 58 1.63 4.59 -4.31
N PHE A 59 1.25 5.76 -3.80
CA PHE A 59 0.04 6.46 -4.17
C PHE A 59 0.36 7.48 -5.25
N TYR A 60 -0.04 7.24 -6.49
CA TYR A 60 0.12 8.20 -7.58
C TYR A 60 -1.15 9.05 -7.73
N TYR A 61 -1.13 10.26 -7.19
CA TYR A 61 -2.27 11.18 -7.22
C TYR A 61 -2.61 11.65 -8.64
N ARG A 62 -1.59 11.95 -9.45
CA ARG A 62 -1.79 12.44 -10.84
C ARG A 62 -2.39 11.39 -11.75
N THR A 63 -1.89 10.16 -11.68
CA THR A 63 -2.33 9.06 -12.57
C THR A 63 -3.42 8.20 -11.94
N LYS A 64 -3.86 8.54 -10.72
CA LYS A 64 -4.95 7.89 -9.97
C LYS A 64 -4.78 6.37 -9.89
N LYS A 65 -3.60 5.93 -9.47
CA LYS A 65 -3.29 4.52 -9.24
C LYS A 65 -2.54 4.33 -7.93
N LEU A 66 -2.76 3.17 -7.32
CA LEU A 66 -1.96 2.64 -6.25
C LEU A 66 -1.08 1.53 -6.81
N VAL A 67 0.19 1.53 -6.42
CA VAL A 67 1.16 0.53 -6.86
C VAL A 67 1.84 -0.08 -5.64
N TRP A 68 1.83 -1.40 -5.57
CA TRP A 68 2.69 -2.16 -4.66
C TRP A 68 3.88 -2.68 -5.43
N GLU A 69 5.06 -2.38 -4.91
CA GLU A 69 6.33 -2.87 -5.45
C GLU A 69 6.90 -3.87 -4.46
N LEU A 70 7.11 -5.10 -4.91
CA LEU A 70 7.70 -6.18 -4.13
C LEU A 70 9.06 -6.54 -4.74
N LEU A 71 10.11 -6.53 -3.92
CA LEU A 71 11.45 -6.99 -4.29
C LEU A 71 11.61 -8.43 -3.79
N CYS A 72 11.75 -9.36 -4.74
CA CYS A 72 11.97 -10.78 -4.48
C CYS A 72 13.34 -11.17 -5.03
N GLY A 73 14.37 -11.11 -4.18
CA GLY A 73 15.76 -11.29 -4.61
C GLY A 73 16.20 -10.19 -5.57
N ALA A 74 16.58 -10.56 -6.79
CA ALA A 74 16.97 -9.63 -7.85
C ALA A 74 15.79 -9.16 -8.74
N MET A 75 14.59 -9.70 -8.53
CA MET A 75 13.41 -9.40 -9.35
C MET A 75 12.46 -8.44 -8.65
N LYS A 76 11.86 -7.54 -9.42
CA LYS A 76 10.84 -6.60 -8.96
C LYS A 76 9.47 -6.99 -9.52
N LYS A 77 8.53 -7.31 -8.63
CA LYS A 77 7.12 -7.56 -8.97
C LYS A 77 6.29 -6.32 -8.62
N LYS A 78 5.18 -6.13 -9.34
CA LYS A 78 4.27 -5.01 -9.08
C LYS A 78 2.81 -5.43 -9.14
N ILE A 79 2.02 -4.88 -8.23
CA ILE A 79 0.55 -4.93 -8.27
C ILE A 79 0.07 -3.50 -8.49
N VAL A 80 -0.77 -3.28 -9.50
CA VAL A 80 -1.26 -1.95 -9.86
C VAL A 80 -2.77 -1.95 -9.79
N ILE A 81 -3.33 -1.04 -8.99
CA ILE A 81 -4.76 -0.89 -8.78
C ILE A 81 -5.13 0.54 -9.18
N ARG A 82 -6.09 0.69 -10.11
CA ARG A 82 -6.62 2.00 -10.44
C ARG A 82 -7.55 2.47 -9.32
N TRP A 83 -7.57 3.76 -9.03
CA TRP A 83 -8.47 4.29 -8.00
C TRP A 83 -9.95 4.03 -8.31
N SER A 84 -10.34 3.92 -9.58
CA SER A 84 -11.70 3.55 -9.97
C SER A 84 -12.10 2.13 -9.53
N GLN A 85 -11.14 1.31 -9.09
CA GLN A 85 -11.34 -0.03 -8.56
C GLN A 85 -11.21 -0.07 -7.04
N ILE A 86 -10.96 1.08 -6.40
CA ILE A 86 -10.88 1.22 -4.95
C ILE A 86 -12.21 1.79 -4.48
N SER A 87 -12.92 1.01 -3.69
CA SER A 87 -14.15 1.40 -3.02
C SER A 87 -13.87 2.05 -1.66
N ALA A 88 -12.85 1.59 -0.93
CA ALA A 88 -12.47 2.14 0.36
C ALA A 88 -10.95 2.08 0.62
N ILE A 89 -10.48 3.02 1.44
CA ILE A 89 -9.10 3.08 1.97
C ILE A 89 -9.23 3.31 3.48
N ASN A 90 -8.85 2.31 4.28
CA ASN A 90 -8.95 2.35 5.73
C ASN A 90 -7.56 2.36 6.36
N VAL A 91 -7.30 3.26 7.30
CA VAL A 91 -6.03 3.32 8.03
C VAL A 91 -6.29 3.10 9.51
N PHE A 92 -5.57 2.15 10.08
CA PHE A 92 -5.58 1.80 11.49
C PHE A 92 -4.22 2.19 12.08
N LEU A 93 -4.22 3.20 12.94
CA LEU A 93 -3.03 3.63 13.66
C LEU A 93 -3.08 3.07 15.07
N ASP A 94 -2.01 2.40 15.50
CA ASP A 94 -1.84 1.93 16.87
C ASP A 94 -0.52 2.49 17.38
N GLU A 95 -0.56 3.26 18.47
CA GLU A 95 0.62 3.94 19.03
C GLU A 95 1.68 2.94 19.53
N ASN A 96 1.26 1.72 19.87
CA ASN A 96 2.12 0.68 20.45
C ASN A 96 2.33 -0.53 19.52
N LYS A 97 1.72 -0.53 18.32
CA LYS A 97 1.82 -1.65 17.36
C LYS A 97 2.03 -1.14 15.94
N THR A 98 2.17 -2.09 15.01
CA THR A 98 2.31 -1.79 13.60
C THR A 98 1.00 -1.24 13.03
N SER A 99 1.06 -0.02 12.48
CA SER A 99 -0.09 0.60 11.84
C SER A 99 -0.49 -0.19 10.58
N ARG A 100 -1.78 -0.22 10.21
CA ARG A 100 -2.28 -1.00 9.06
C ARG A 100 -3.02 -0.13 8.07
N LEU A 101 -2.77 -0.31 6.78
CA LEU A 101 -3.58 0.27 5.70
C LEU A 101 -4.33 -0.86 4.99
N GLU A 102 -5.62 -0.71 4.79
CA GLU A 102 -6.50 -1.65 4.10
C GLU A 102 -7.19 -0.98 2.89
N ILE A 103 -7.30 -1.74 1.79
CA ILE A 103 -7.94 -1.32 0.54
C ILE A 103 -9.01 -2.36 0.17
N GLU A 104 -10.18 -1.89 -0.22
CA GLU A 104 -11.32 -2.69 -0.70
C GLU A 104 -11.70 -2.33 -2.13
#